data_AF-A0A9W9QKQ7-F1
#
_entry.id   AF-A0A9W9QKQ7-F1
#
_cell.length_a   1.000
_cell.length_b   1.000
_cell.length_c   1.000
_cell.angle_alpha   90.00
_cell.angle_beta   90.00
_cell.angle_gamma   90.00
#
_symmetry.space_group_name_H-M   'P 1'
#
loop_
_entity.id
_entity.type
_entity.pdbx_description
1 polymer ?
#
loop_
_entity_poly.entity_id
_entity_poly.type
_entity_poly.pdbx_seq_one_letter_code
_entity_poly.pdbx_strand_id
1 'polypeptide(L)'
;MIMLCLYEIVDKCDTQWTIHLKGANDLIRLRRKQQTALSKSTEPSDPVTGFAEQFFAFQDVMGRTACAKEVLFGTDYWKPEERSIDLWMGCSPELVSILAKITDMSRTRRQYTSEEDKSSYFLRAASLERQLEGLVQEVGEGEDEVLAIVADAKRLAAMLYLHCALYGSDPTTPLVKSYVRQILHLILNLLDRGSTANVTWPVFVASVELDPSDDELNPDSETDSGSGRAIVLRSLATMADSTISNIARTRAVITKLWQTRDSDLIKGATPQNDCNDWEWHVVPISNAMSLA
;
A
#
# COMPACT_ATOMS: atom_id res chain seq x y z
N MET A 1 21.46 -7.28 7.13
CA MET A 1 20.52 -6.15 6.96
C MET A 1 19.08 -6.62 6.81
N ILE A 2 18.72 -7.43 5.80
CA ILE A 2 17.32 -7.91 5.64
C ILE A 2 16.79 -8.58 6.92
N MET A 3 17.53 -9.54 7.48
CA MET A 3 17.10 -10.24 8.71
C MET A 3 16.94 -9.31 9.93
N LEU A 4 17.77 -8.25 10.05
CA LEU A 4 17.64 -7.27 11.13
C LEU A 4 16.42 -6.36 10.91
N CYS A 5 16.20 -5.93 9.67
CA CYS A 5 15.01 -5.16 9.29
C CYS A 5 13.73 -5.96 9.53
N LEU A 6 13.69 -7.22 9.09
CA LEU A 6 12.57 -8.14 9.33
C LEU A 6 12.34 -8.36 10.81
N TYR A 7 13.39 -8.61 11.61
CA TYR A 7 13.26 -8.77 13.05
C TYR A 7 12.57 -7.56 13.69
N GLU A 8 12.97 -6.34 13.35
CA GLU A 8 12.35 -5.13 13.90
C GLU A 8 10.96 -4.83 13.35
N ILE A 9 10.67 -5.20 12.09
CA ILE A 9 9.32 -5.13 11.53
C ILE A 9 8.37 -6.06 12.31
N VAL A 10 8.84 -7.27 12.62
CA VAL A 10 8.07 -8.31 13.31
C VAL A 10 7.94 -8.01 14.80
N ASP A 11 9.01 -7.54 15.44
CA ASP A 11 9.00 -7.13 16.85
C ASP A 11 8.30 -5.78 17.02
N LYS A 12 6.97 -5.82 16.99
CA LYS A 12 6.06 -4.68 17.18
C LYS A 12 6.21 -3.56 16.15
N CYS A 13 6.88 -3.81 15.04
CA CYS A 13 7.28 -2.80 14.07
C CYS A 13 7.93 -1.62 14.78
N ASP A 14 9.05 -1.90 15.43
CA ASP A 14 9.87 -0.84 16.00
C ASP A 14 10.23 0.15 14.89
N THR A 15 9.92 1.43 15.13
CA THR A 15 10.32 2.54 14.26
C THR A 15 11.79 2.52 13.80
N GLN A 16 12.68 1.82 14.53
CA GLN A 16 14.06 1.56 14.14
C GLN A 16 14.20 0.85 12.78
N TRP A 17 13.20 0.12 12.29
CA TRP A 17 13.28 -0.55 10.96
C TRP A 17 13.56 0.45 9.83
N THR A 18 13.10 1.70 9.98
CA THR A 18 13.38 2.79 9.04
C THR A 18 14.84 3.23 9.03
N ILE A 19 15.59 2.99 10.11
CA ILE A 19 17.04 3.19 10.16
C ILE A 19 17.73 2.12 9.33
N HIS A 20 17.32 0.86 9.42
CA HIS A 20 17.85 -0.20 8.56
C HIS A 20 17.52 0.02 7.10
N LEU A 21 16.32 0.53 6.79
CA LEU A 21 15.94 0.90 5.43
C LEU A 21 16.86 2.00 4.86
N LYS A 22 17.12 3.05 5.65
CA LYS A 22 18.06 4.12 5.27
C LYS A 22 19.49 3.60 5.12
N GLY A 23 19.97 2.81 6.07
CA GLY A 23 21.30 2.21 6.01
C GLY A 23 21.47 1.27 4.81
N ALA A 24 20.42 0.52 4.45
CA ALA A 24 20.41 -0.31 3.26
C ALA A 24 20.52 0.54 1.99
N ASN A 25 19.75 1.63 1.88
CA ASN A 25 19.84 2.57 0.77
C ASN A 25 21.26 3.13 0.61
N ASP A 26 21.88 3.59 1.70
CA ASP A 26 23.23 4.13 1.66
C ASP A 26 24.26 3.10 1.19
N LEU A 27 24.14 1.85 1.65
CA LEU A 27 25.01 0.75 1.24
C LEU A 27 24.84 0.40 -0.24
N ILE A 28 23.60 0.31 -0.72
CA ILE A 28 23.27 0.03 -2.12
C ILE A 28 23.81 1.15 -3.03
N ARG A 29 23.60 2.42 -2.65
CA ARG A 29 24.12 3.57 -3.40
C ARG A 29 25.65 3.58 -3.44
N LEU A 30 26.31 3.27 -2.34
CA LEU A 30 27.78 3.18 -2.28
C LEU A 30 28.29 2.09 -3.23
N ARG A 31 27.66 0.90 -3.22
CA ARG A 31 28.01 -0.21 -4.12
C ARG A 31 27.84 0.18 -5.59
N ARG A 32 26.69 0.74 -5.96
CA ARG A 32 26.42 1.19 -7.34
C ARG A 32 27.46 2.21 -7.81
N LYS A 33 27.80 3.21 -6.97
CA LYS A 33 28.86 4.19 -7.27
C LYS A 33 30.23 3.54 -7.50
N GLN A 34 30.60 2.57 -6.65
CA GLN A 34 31.87 1.85 -6.80
C GLN A 34 31.92 1.04 -8.09
N GLN A 35 30.82 0.37 -8.46
CA GLN A 35 30.72 -0.38 -9.72
C GLN A 35 30.87 0.54 -10.94
N THR A 36 30.21 1.71 -10.94
CA THR A 36 30.37 2.71 -12.01
C THR A 36 31.81 3.24 -12.10
N ALA A 37 32.45 3.52 -10.95
CA ALA A 37 33.82 4.05 -10.92
C ALA A 37 34.87 3.04 -11.42
N LEU A 38 34.64 1.74 -11.21
CA LEU A 38 35.57 0.68 -11.58
C LEU A 38 35.47 0.25 -13.05
N SER A 39 34.58 0.84 -13.86
CA SER A 39 34.35 0.48 -15.27
C SER A 39 34.18 -1.03 -15.50
N LYS A 40 33.78 -1.78 -14.46
CA LYS A 40 33.46 -3.20 -14.61
C LYS A 40 32.18 -3.25 -15.43
N SER A 41 32.31 -3.79 -16.64
CA SER A 41 31.18 -4.13 -17.50
C SER A 41 30.12 -4.85 -16.69
N THR A 42 28.86 -4.56 -17.02
CA THR A 42 27.57 -5.12 -16.60
C THR A 42 27.60 -6.61 -16.25
N GLU A 43 28.29 -7.01 -15.18
CA GLU A 43 28.04 -8.30 -14.56
C GLU A 43 26.63 -8.21 -13.96
N PRO A 44 25.73 -9.15 -14.31
CA PRO A 44 24.41 -9.17 -13.74
C PRO A 44 24.55 -9.17 -12.21
N SER A 45 23.82 -8.27 -11.55
CA SER A 45 23.78 -8.23 -10.09
C SER A 45 23.49 -9.64 -9.59
N ASP A 46 24.33 -10.11 -8.66
CA ASP A 46 24.11 -11.40 -8.01
C ASP A 46 22.64 -11.49 -7.54
N PRO A 47 21.94 -12.63 -7.75
CA PRO A 47 20.52 -12.75 -7.49
C PRO A 47 20.11 -12.35 -6.06
N VAL A 48 20.95 -12.63 -5.06
CA VAL A 48 20.68 -12.24 -3.67
C VAL A 48 20.74 -10.73 -3.50
N THR A 49 21.67 -10.07 -4.19
CA THR A 49 21.73 -8.61 -4.23
C THR A 49 20.49 -8.02 -4.90
N GLY A 50 20.10 -8.54 -6.07
CA GLY A 50 18.91 -8.07 -6.78
C GLY A 50 17.65 -8.19 -5.92
N PHE A 51 17.47 -9.35 -5.28
CA PHE A 51 16.39 -9.57 -4.32
C PHE A 51 16.45 -8.59 -3.14
N ALA A 52 17.63 -8.37 -2.55
CA ALA A 52 17.77 -7.45 -1.42
C ALA A 52 17.37 -6.00 -1.78
N GLU A 53 17.81 -5.52 -2.94
CA GLU A 53 17.47 -4.20 -3.45
C GLU A 53 15.96 -4.06 -3.68
N GLN A 54 15.34 -5.05 -4.34
CA GLN A 54 13.89 -5.07 -4.58
C GLN A 54 13.09 -5.19 -3.28
N PHE A 55 13.54 -5.99 -2.32
CA PHE A 55 12.91 -6.13 -1.01
C PHE A 55 12.83 -4.79 -0.29
N PHE A 56 13.95 -4.06 -0.17
CA PHE A 56 13.93 -2.75 0.50
C PHE A 56 13.15 -1.70 -0.28
N ALA A 57 13.22 -1.72 -1.61
CA ALA A 57 12.41 -0.84 -2.45
C ALA A 57 10.91 -1.08 -2.23
N PHE A 58 10.49 -2.36 -2.11
CA PHE A 58 9.08 -2.71 -1.89
C PHE A 58 8.61 -2.20 -0.53
N GLN A 59 9.39 -2.45 0.53
CA GLN A 59 9.10 -1.95 1.88
C GLN A 59 8.95 -0.42 1.90
N ASP A 60 9.80 0.31 1.16
CA ASP A 60 9.73 1.76 1.02
C ASP A 60 8.43 2.22 0.34
N VAL A 61 8.08 1.65 -0.83
CA VAL A 61 6.85 2.01 -1.55
C VAL A 61 5.62 1.77 -0.68
N MET A 62 5.48 0.56 -0.13
CA MET A 62 4.31 0.17 0.67
C MET A 62 4.18 1.04 1.94
N GLY A 63 5.29 1.29 2.65
CA GLY A 63 5.27 2.14 3.84
C GLY A 63 4.95 3.61 3.54
N ARG A 64 5.40 4.14 2.39
CA ARG A 64 5.14 5.54 2.01
C ARG A 64 3.67 5.80 1.67
N THR A 65 2.93 4.80 1.20
CA THR A 65 1.48 4.96 0.96
C THR A 65 0.73 5.45 2.20
N ALA A 66 1.15 5.03 3.40
CA ALA A 66 0.51 5.38 4.65
C ALA A 66 1.05 6.66 5.30
N CYS A 67 2.33 7.02 5.09
CA CYS A 67 2.97 8.11 5.85
C CYS A 67 3.62 9.23 5.01
N ALA A 68 3.51 9.19 3.67
CA ALA A 68 3.96 10.23 2.74
C ALA A 68 5.43 10.70 2.92
N LYS A 69 6.29 9.84 3.47
CA LYS A 69 7.71 10.13 3.73
C LYS A 69 8.54 10.28 2.46
N GLU A 70 9.77 10.79 2.64
CA GLU A 70 10.78 10.91 1.58
C GLU A 70 11.04 9.57 0.89
N VAL A 71 11.21 9.62 -0.44
CA VAL A 71 11.56 8.47 -1.28
C VAL A 71 12.98 8.05 -0.97
N LEU A 72 13.17 6.83 -0.46
CA LEU A 72 14.50 6.25 -0.29
C LEU A 72 14.91 5.46 -1.53
N PHE A 73 13.97 4.72 -2.12
CA PHE A 73 14.18 3.90 -3.31
C PHE A 73 13.34 4.45 -4.46
N GLY A 74 14.02 4.86 -5.53
CA GLY A 74 13.38 5.48 -6.70
C GLY A 74 12.62 4.49 -7.58
N THR A 75 12.07 5.00 -8.67
CA THR A 75 11.36 4.19 -9.67
C THR A 75 12.29 3.31 -10.50
N ASP A 76 13.61 3.52 -10.42
CA ASP A 76 14.64 2.76 -11.13
C ASP A 76 14.77 1.30 -10.67
N TYR A 77 14.19 0.96 -9.52
CA TYR A 77 14.16 -0.41 -8.99
C TYR A 77 13.05 -1.28 -9.60
N TRP A 78 12.10 -0.68 -10.33
CA TRP A 78 10.92 -1.36 -10.85
C TRP A 78 10.95 -1.37 -12.38
N LYS A 79 10.74 -2.56 -12.97
CA LYS A 79 10.55 -2.68 -14.42
C LYS A 79 9.06 -2.56 -14.74
N PRO A 80 8.62 -1.48 -15.39
CA PRO A 80 7.20 -1.25 -15.64
C PRO A 80 6.58 -2.25 -16.64
N GLU A 81 7.38 -3.03 -17.36
CA GLU A 81 6.91 -4.04 -18.30
C GLU A 81 6.81 -5.45 -17.68
N GLU A 82 7.25 -5.62 -16.43
CA GLU A 82 7.31 -6.93 -15.76
C GLU A 82 5.96 -7.24 -15.09
N ARG A 83 5.16 -8.07 -15.79
CA ARG A 83 3.77 -8.45 -15.43
C ARG A 83 3.64 -9.69 -14.58
N SER A 84 4.68 -10.53 -14.55
CA SER A 84 4.68 -11.74 -13.72
C SER A 84 4.54 -11.36 -12.26
N ILE A 85 3.61 -12.01 -11.57
CA ILE A 85 3.46 -11.87 -10.14
C ILE A 85 4.71 -12.45 -9.48
N ASP A 86 5.33 -11.64 -8.63
CA ASP A 86 6.38 -12.11 -7.74
C ASP A 86 5.72 -12.75 -6.50
N LEU A 87 6.14 -13.97 -6.15
CA LEU A 87 5.59 -14.76 -5.05
C LEU A 87 5.74 -14.08 -3.68
N TRP A 88 6.87 -13.43 -3.41
CA TRP A 88 7.12 -12.80 -2.12
C TRP A 88 6.46 -11.43 -2.02
N MET A 89 6.22 -10.74 -3.14
CA MET A 89 5.46 -9.49 -3.16
C MET A 89 3.95 -9.73 -3.20
N GLY A 90 3.52 -10.82 -3.83
CA GLY A 90 2.13 -11.12 -4.14
C GLY A 90 1.50 -10.14 -5.14
N CYS A 91 2.31 -9.52 -5.99
CA CYS A 91 1.89 -8.70 -7.14
C CYS A 91 3.03 -8.57 -8.15
N SER A 92 2.75 -7.97 -9.31
CA SER A 92 3.75 -7.69 -10.33
C SER A 92 4.59 -6.43 -9.99
N PRO A 93 5.86 -6.37 -10.46
CA PRO A 93 6.65 -5.14 -10.40
C PRO A 93 6.01 -3.95 -11.13
N GLU A 94 5.22 -4.19 -12.19
CA GLU A 94 4.44 -3.16 -12.86
C GLU A 94 3.47 -2.46 -11.88
N LEU A 95 2.74 -3.22 -11.05
CA LEU A 95 1.84 -2.63 -10.05
C LEU A 95 2.60 -1.71 -9.07
N VAL A 96 3.76 -2.16 -8.60
CA VAL A 96 4.56 -1.40 -7.64
C VAL A 96 5.17 -0.15 -8.27
N SER A 97 5.55 -0.21 -9.54
CA SER A 97 5.97 0.96 -10.32
C SER A 97 4.86 2.01 -10.39
N ILE A 98 3.62 1.58 -10.65
CA ILE A 98 2.46 2.49 -10.67
C ILE A 98 2.20 3.06 -9.28
N LEU A 99 2.22 2.24 -8.24
CA LEU A 99 2.00 2.67 -6.85
C LEU A 99 3.06 3.69 -6.37
N ALA A 100 4.32 3.49 -6.74
CA ALA A 100 5.39 4.45 -6.48
C ALA A 100 5.10 5.81 -7.13
N LYS A 101 4.67 5.83 -8.40
CA LYS A 101 4.30 7.06 -9.12
C LYS A 101 3.10 7.77 -8.48
N ILE A 102 2.07 7.04 -8.06
CA ILE A 102 0.91 7.59 -7.34
C ILE A 102 1.37 8.27 -6.05
N THR A 103 2.19 7.57 -5.27
CA THR A 103 2.69 8.05 -3.98
C THR A 103 3.60 9.27 -4.12
N ASP A 104 4.46 9.29 -5.15
CA ASP A 104 5.35 10.43 -5.40
C ASP A 104 4.55 11.67 -5.84
N MET A 105 3.51 11.46 -6.66
CA MET A 105 2.63 12.50 -7.15
C MET A 105 1.68 13.06 -6.07
N SER A 106 1.23 12.23 -5.12
CA SER A 106 0.41 12.70 -4.01
C SER A 106 1.16 13.68 -3.11
N ARG A 107 2.46 13.43 -2.86
CA ARG A 107 3.34 14.29 -2.04
C ARG A 107 3.54 15.69 -2.64
N THR A 108 3.55 15.80 -3.96
CA THR A 108 3.76 17.08 -4.65
C THR A 108 2.45 17.77 -5.03
N ARG A 109 1.28 17.20 -4.71
CA ARG A 109 -0.03 17.75 -5.06
C ARG A 109 -0.17 19.25 -4.74
N ARG A 110 0.28 19.67 -3.56
CA ARG A 110 0.19 21.07 -3.08
C ARG A 110 1.14 22.02 -3.82
N GLN A 111 2.07 21.52 -4.61
CA GLN A 111 3.01 22.32 -5.40
C GLN A 111 2.40 22.78 -6.74
N TYR A 112 1.29 22.16 -7.19
CA TYR A 112 0.59 22.50 -8.43
C TYR A 112 -0.42 23.64 -8.18
N THR A 113 0.05 24.88 -8.19
CA THR A 113 -0.77 26.06 -7.86
C THR A 113 -1.36 26.77 -9.07
N SER A 114 -0.72 26.71 -10.25
CA SER A 114 -1.22 27.29 -11.50
C SER A 114 -2.27 26.40 -12.17
N GLU A 115 -3.11 26.97 -13.04
CA GLU A 115 -4.15 26.20 -13.76
C GLU A 115 -3.55 25.24 -14.79
N GLU A 116 -2.44 25.62 -15.42
CA GLU A 116 -1.67 24.75 -16.32
C GLU A 116 -1.06 23.55 -15.56
N ASP A 117 -0.52 23.81 -14.36
CA ASP A 117 0.03 22.80 -13.48
C ASP A 117 -1.05 21.81 -13.01
N LYS A 118 -2.22 22.30 -12.61
CA LYS A 118 -3.38 21.45 -12.24
C LYS A 118 -3.85 20.58 -13.41
N SER A 119 -3.91 21.15 -14.62
CA SER A 119 -4.30 20.39 -15.82
C SER A 119 -3.31 19.26 -16.11
N SER A 120 -2.00 19.56 -16.04
CA SER A 120 -0.93 18.57 -16.17
C SER A 120 -1.01 17.50 -15.08
N TYR A 121 -1.33 17.88 -13.84
CA TYR A 121 -1.55 16.97 -12.74
C TYR A 121 -2.69 16.00 -13.04
N PHE A 122 -3.88 16.46 -13.37
CA PHE A 122 -5.02 15.58 -13.65
C PHE A 122 -4.79 14.67 -14.87
N LEU A 123 -4.11 15.16 -15.91
CA LEU A 123 -3.73 14.31 -17.05
C LEU A 123 -2.80 13.16 -16.65
N ARG A 124 -1.86 13.40 -15.73
CA ARG A 124 -0.98 12.36 -15.19
C ARG A 124 -1.74 11.38 -14.30
N ALA A 125 -2.65 11.87 -13.44
CA ALA A 125 -3.49 11.03 -12.59
C ALA A 125 -4.36 10.07 -13.44
N ALA A 126 -5.03 10.61 -14.45
CA ALA A 126 -5.84 9.82 -15.39
C ALA A 126 -5.02 8.84 -16.25
N SER A 127 -3.72 9.09 -16.43
CA SER A 127 -2.82 8.14 -17.08
C SER A 127 -2.46 6.96 -16.17
N LEU A 128 -2.26 7.23 -14.87
CA LEU A 128 -2.01 6.19 -13.86
C LEU A 128 -3.25 5.33 -13.61
N GLU A 129 -4.42 5.96 -13.57
CA GLU A 129 -5.71 5.29 -13.46
C GLU A 129 -5.93 4.31 -14.62
N ARG A 130 -5.77 4.77 -15.87
CA ARG A 130 -5.86 3.88 -17.06
C ARG A 130 -4.84 2.74 -17.04
N GLN A 131 -3.63 2.98 -16.52
CA GLN A 131 -2.63 1.92 -16.34
C GLN A 131 -3.09 0.87 -15.33
N LEU A 132 -3.69 1.27 -14.20
CA LEU A 132 -4.24 0.31 -13.21
C LEU A 132 -5.47 -0.43 -13.71
N GLU A 133 -6.36 0.24 -14.46
CA GLU A 133 -7.54 -0.39 -15.07
C GLU A 133 -7.16 -1.46 -16.09
N GLY A 134 -6.14 -1.19 -16.90
CA GLY A 134 -5.63 -2.12 -17.91
C GLY A 134 -4.55 -3.09 -17.41
N LEU A 135 -4.21 -3.06 -16.11
CA LEU A 135 -3.13 -3.87 -15.57
C LEU A 135 -3.51 -5.35 -15.54
N VAL A 136 -2.70 -6.18 -16.20
CA VAL A 136 -2.78 -7.63 -16.15
C VAL A 136 -1.58 -8.16 -15.36
N GLN A 137 -1.85 -8.95 -14.33
CA GLN A 137 -0.83 -9.58 -13.49
C GLN A 137 -0.82 -11.08 -13.81
N GLU A 138 0.30 -11.56 -14.34
CA GLU A 138 0.43 -12.94 -14.83
C GLU A 138 0.86 -13.85 -13.68
N VAL A 139 0.02 -14.83 -13.34
CA VAL A 139 0.45 -15.96 -12.51
C VAL A 139 1.37 -16.81 -13.40
N GLY A 140 2.57 -17.17 -12.91
CA GLY A 140 3.59 -17.89 -13.69
C GLY A 140 3.14 -19.29 -14.14
N GLU A 141 4.09 -20.22 -14.32
CA GLU A 141 3.75 -21.61 -14.68
C GLU A 141 3.02 -22.33 -13.53
N GLY A 142 1.70 -22.17 -13.47
CA GLY A 142 0.80 -22.75 -12.47
C GLY A 142 -0.44 -21.89 -12.25
N GLU A 143 -1.63 -22.49 -12.21
CA GLU A 143 -2.87 -21.79 -11.85
C GLU A 143 -2.95 -21.63 -10.32
N ASP A 144 -2.18 -20.70 -9.76
CA ASP A 144 -2.32 -20.29 -8.35
C ASP A 144 -3.44 -19.23 -8.22
N GLU A 145 -4.66 -19.72 -8.06
CA GLU A 145 -5.86 -18.89 -7.87
C GLU A 145 -5.75 -17.99 -6.62
N VAL A 146 -5.10 -18.47 -5.55
CA VAL A 146 -4.93 -17.69 -4.31
C VAL A 146 -4.02 -16.49 -4.58
N LEU A 147 -2.90 -16.71 -5.28
CA LEU A 147 -1.99 -15.65 -5.68
C LEU A 147 -2.66 -14.64 -6.61
N ALA A 148 -3.50 -15.10 -7.54
CA ALA A 148 -4.29 -14.22 -8.41
C ALA A 148 -5.24 -13.32 -7.61
N ILE A 149 -5.95 -13.89 -6.63
CA ILE A 149 -6.86 -13.13 -5.75
C ILE A 149 -6.08 -12.09 -4.91
N VAL A 150 -4.91 -12.46 -4.36
CA VAL A 150 -4.04 -11.51 -3.64
C VAL A 150 -3.60 -10.36 -4.54
N ALA A 151 -3.17 -10.67 -5.77
CA ALA A 151 -2.73 -9.68 -6.73
C ALA A 151 -3.86 -8.73 -7.14
N ASP A 152 -5.08 -9.25 -7.34
CA ASP A 152 -6.25 -8.41 -7.64
C ASP A 152 -6.68 -7.55 -6.45
N ALA A 153 -6.63 -8.09 -5.22
CA ALA A 153 -6.87 -7.30 -4.01
C ALA A 153 -5.88 -6.11 -3.89
N LYS A 154 -4.61 -6.31 -4.24
CA LYS A 154 -3.63 -5.19 -4.32
C LYS A 154 -3.95 -4.22 -5.45
N ARG A 155 -4.38 -4.69 -6.62
CA ARG A 155 -4.76 -3.80 -7.74
C ARG A 155 -5.95 -2.92 -7.35
N LEU A 156 -6.99 -3.50 -6.73
CA LEU A 156 -8.15 -2.75 -6.24
C LEU A 156 -7.78 -1.77 -5.13
N ALA A 157 -6.92 -2.17 -4.20
CA ALA A 157 -6.40 -1.26 -3.17
C ALA A 157 -5.57 -0.11 -3.78
N ALA A 158 -4.84 -0.34 -4.87
CA ALA A 158 -4.14 0.72 -5.60
C ALA A 158 -5.10 1.69 -6.31
N MET A 159 -6.20 1.19 -6.87
CA MET A 159 -7.27 2.05 -7.42
C MET A 159 -7.89 2.91 -6.33
N LEU A 160 -8.28 2.31 -5.21
CA LEU A 160 -8.81 3.02 -4.05
C LEU A 160 -7.84 4.10 -3.57
N TYR A 161 -6.57 3.74 -3.35
CA TYR A 161 -5.54 4.67 -2.93
C TYR A 161 -5.34 5.81 -3.93
N LEU A 162 -5.36 5.54 -5.24
CA LEU A 162 -5.27 6.57 -6.28
C LEU A 162 -6.39 7.60 -6.14
N HIS A 163 -7.63 7.15 -5.97
CA HIS A 163 -8.78 8.06 -5.81
C HIS A 163 -8.69 8.91 -4.55
N CYS A 164 -8.33 8.32 -3.42
CA CYS A 164 -8.17 9.08 -2.17
C CYS A 164 -6.98 10.04 -2.24
N ALA A 165 -5.83 9.58 -2.71
CA ALA A 165 -4.58 10.34 -2.68
C ALA A 165 -4.49 11.43 -3.77
N LEU A 166 -4.93 11.16 -5.00
CA LEU A 166 -4.79 12.09 -6.12
C LEU A 166 -6.07 12.89 -6.41
N TYR A 167 -7.23 12.23 -6.39
CA TYR A 167 -8.52 12.90 -6.66
C TYR A 167 -9.20 13.46 -5.41
N GLY A 168 -8.70 13.12 -4.21
CA GLY A 168 -9.26 13.63 -2.96
C GLY A 168 -10.61 13.02 -2.60
N SER A 169 -10.94 11.83 -3.13
CA SER A 169 -12.11 11.07 -2.68
C SER A 169 -11.99 10.74 -1.19
N ASP A 170 -13.15 10.65 -0.54
CA ASP A 170 -13.27 10.39 0.90
C ASP A 170 -14.10 9.11 1.15
N PRO A 171 -14.14 8.60 2.39
CA PRO A 171 -14.88 7.36 2.74
C PRO A 171 -16.37 7.36 2.40
N THR A 172 -17.01 8.53 2.28
CA THR A 172 -18.44 8.66 1.95
C THR A 172 -18.70 8.58 0.44
N THR A 173 -17.65 8.72 -0.37
CA THR A 173 -17.73 8.68 -1.83
C THR A 173 -18.20 7.28 -2.30
N PRO A 174 -19.26 7.17 -3.12
CA PRO A 174 -19.81 5.85 -3.52
C PRO A 174 -18.80 4.91 -4.18
N LEU A 175 -17.87 5.46 -4.97
CA LEU A 175 -16.79 4.70 -5.60
C LEU A 175 -15.84 4.10 -4.56
N VAL A 176 -15.48 4.86 -3.52
CA VAL A 176 -14.65 4.41 -2.40
C VAL A 176 -15.33 3.25 -1.67
N LYS A 177 -16.62 3.41 -1.32
CA LYS A 177 -17.41 2.33 -0.69
C LYS A 177 -17.43 1.06 -1.52
N SER A 178 -17.56 1.19 -2.85
CA SER A 178 -17.54 0.05 -3.78
C SER A 178 -16.20 -0.70 -3.74
N TYR A 179 -15.08 0.03 -3.82
CA TYR A 179 -13.76 -0.59 -3.74
C TYR A 179 -13.51 -1.23 -2.37
N VAL A 180 -13.87 -0.57 -1.27
CA VAL A 180 -13.73 -1.12 0.09
C VAL A 180 -14.50 -2.44 0.21
N ARG A 181 -15.75 -2.49 -0.26
CA ARG A 181 -16.57 -3.73 -0.25
C ARG A 181 -15.91 -4.85 -1.06
N GLN A 182 -15.46 -4.56 -2.28
CA GLN A 182 -14.79 -5.55 -3.14
C GLN A 182 -13.51 -6.09 -2.49
N ILE A 183 -12.65 -5.20 -1.96
CA ILE A 183 -11.40 -5.59 -1.30
C ILE A 183 -11.69 -6.45 -0.07
N LEU A 184 -12.66 -6.08 0.77
CA LEU A 184 -13.03 -6.86 1.96
C LEU A 184 -13.60 -8.24 1.58
N HIS A 185 -14.36 -8.34 0.50
CA HIS A 185 -14.84 -9.63 0.00
C HIS A 185 -13.69 -10.53 -0.47
N LEU A 186 -12.71 -10.00 -1.21
CA LEU A 186 -11.51 -10.75 -1.59
C LEU A 186 -10.69 -11.19 -0.37
N ILE A 187 -10.56 -10.33 0.65
CA ILE A 187 -9.86 -10.67 1.89
C ILE A 187 -10.57 -11.83 2.60
N LEU A 188 -11.90 -11.79 2.72
CA LEU A 188 -12.65 -12.89 3.34
C LEU A 188 -12.45 -14.21 2.58
N ASN A 189 -12.54 -14.18 1.25
CA ASN A 189 -12.28 -15.35 0.41
C ASN A 189 -10.88 -15.94 0.64
N LEU A 190 -9.85 -15.09 0.74
CA LEU A 190 -8.48 -15.51 1.04
C LEU A 190 -8.37 -16.17 2.42
N LEU A 191 -9.02 -15.60 3.44
CA LEU A 191 -9.02 -16.12 4.80
C LEU A 191 -9.74 -17.47 4.89
N ASP A 192 -10.86 -17.64 4.19
CA ASP A 192 -11.59 -18.92 4.12
C ASP A 192 -10.77 -20.03 3.46
N ARG A 193 -9.88 -19.65 2.54
CA ARG A 193 -8.88 -20.54 1.92
C ARG A 193 -7.62 -20.73 2.77
N GLY A 194 -7.55 -20.12 3.96
CA GLY A 194 -6.41 -20.21 4.88
C GLY A 194 -5.17 -19.42 4.45
N SER A 195 -5.32 -18.47 3.51
CA SER A 195 -4.22 -17.65 3.01
C SER A 195 -4.23 -16.26 3.63
N THR A 196 -3.14 -15.89 4.30
CA THR A 196 -2.95 -14.58 4.95
C THR A 196 -1.68 -13.87 4.47
N ALA A 197 -0.95 -14.44 3.51
CA ALA A 197 0.30 -13.87 3.02
C ALA A 197 0.04 -12.66 2.09
N ASN A 198 0.83 -11.61 2.24
CA ASN A 198 0.85 -10.44 1.35
C ASN A 198 -0.49 -9.67 1.24
N VAL A 199 -1.37 -9.78 2.24
CA VAL A 199 -2.69 -9.09 2.31
C VAL A 199 -2.72 -7.90 3.28
N THR A 200 -1.64 -7.64 4.02
CA THR A 200 -1.58 -6.57 5.04
C THR A 200 -1.92 -5.20 4.47
N TRP A 201 -1.36 -4.85 3.31
CA TRP A 201 -1.62 -3.55 2.69
C TRP A 201 -3.04 -3.39 2.14
N PRO A 202 -3.62 -4.34 1.36
CA PRO A 202 -5.04 -4.25 0.98
C PRO A 202 -5.98 -4.12 2.18
N VAL A 203 -5.74 -4.90 3.24
CA VAL A 203 -6.51 -4.79 4.49
C VAL A 203 -6.39 -3.38 5.04
N PHE A 204 -5.17 -2.85 5.18
CA PHE A 204 -4.96 -1.50 5.69
C PHE A 204 -5.69 -0.44 4.87
N VAL A 205 -5.50 -0.42 3.55
CA VAL A 205 -6.10 0.59 2.64
C VAL A 205 -7.63 0.55 2.72
N ALA A 206 -8.25 -0.63 2.67
CA ALA A 206 -9.70 -0.73 2.80
C ALA A 206 -10.20 -0.33 4.20
N SER A 207 -9.46 -0.68 5.25
CA SER A 207 -9.82 -0.37 6.63
C SER A 207 -9.81 1.12 6.91
N VAL A 208 -8.80 1.84 6.40
CA VAL A 208 -8.68 3.28 6.61
C VAL A 208 -9.63 4.08 5.74
N GLU A 209 -10.36 3.48 4.81
CA GLU A 209 -11.35 4.14 3.96
C GLU A 209 -12.79 3.65 4.20
N LEU A 210 -13.02 2.94 5.31
CA LEU A 210 -14.38 2.62 5.75
C LEU A 210 -15.16 3.89 6.11
N ASP A 211 -16.41 3.96 5.64
CA ASP A 211 -17.31 5.06 5.96
C ASP A 211 -17.68 5.04 7.45
N PRO A 212 -17.39 6.11 8.22
CA PRO A 212 -17.76 6.17 9.63
C PRO A 212 -19.28 6.23 9.88
N SER A 213 -20.08 6.61 8.87
CA SER A 213 -21.54 6.76 8.95
C SER A 213 -22.32 5.54 8.42
N ASP A 214 -21.66 4.66 7.66
CA ASP A 214 -22.26 3.51 6.98
C ASP A 214 -21.29 2.32 7.07
N ASP A 215 -21.32 1.65 8.23
CA ASP A 215 -20.47 0.50 8.52
C ASP A 215 -21.04 -0.82 7.96
N GLU A 216 -22.23 -0.80 7.36
CA GLU A 216 -22.85 -1.99 6.81
C GLU A 216 -22.29 -2.33 5.41
N LEU A 217 -21.68 -3.50 5.29
CA LEU A 217 -21.42 -4.10 3.98
C LEU A 217 -22.70 -4.82 3.56
N ASN A 218 -23.56 -4.16 2.80
CA ASN A 218 -24.74 -4.81 2.21
C ASN A 218 -24.30 -6.01 1.37
N PRO A 219 -24.71 -7.24 1.71
CA PRO A 219 -24.54 -8.36 0.83
C PRO A 219 -25.88 -8.63 0.15
N ASP A 220 -25.83 -8.90 -1.15
CA ASP A 220 -26.94 -9.54 -1.87
C ASP A 220 -27.19 -11.00 -1.37
N SER A 221 -26.63 -11.41 -0.23
CA SER A 221 -26.81 -12.72 0.40
C SER A 221 -26.91 -12.61 1.92
N GLU A 222 -27.91 -13.27 2.53
CA GLU A 222 -28.23 -13.20 3.97
C GLU A 222 -27.10 -13.70 4.92
N THR A 223 -26.01 -14.25 4.38
CA THR A 223 -24.97 -14.94 5.17
C THR A 223 -23.81 -14.03 5.58
N ASP A 224 -23.62 -12.88 4.91
CA ASP A 224 -22.43 -12.02 5.09
C ASP A 224 -22.76 -10.58 5.54
N SER A 225 -23.99 -10.30 5.98
CA SER A 225 -24.36 -8.98 6.51
C SER A 225 -23.55 -8.69 7.77
N GLY A 226 -22.51 -7.89 7.61
CA GLY A 226 -21.53 -7.67 8.65
C GLY A 226 -21.01 -6.23 8.64
N SER A 227 -20.71 -5.74 9.84
CA SER A 227 -19.96 -4.50 10.02
C SER A 227 -18.59 -4.63 9.32
N GLY A 228 -18.26 -3.66 8.47
CA GLY A 228 -16.96 -3.61 7.79
C GLY A 228 -15.80 -3.56 8.79
N ARG A 229 -15.97 -2.78 9.87
CA ARG A 229 -15.03 -2.75 11.00
C ARG A 229 -14.88 -4.11 11.67
N ALA A 230 -15.97 -4.84 11.89
CA ALA A 230 -15.92 -6.18 12.48
C ALA A 230 -15.17 -7.18 11.59
N ILE A 231 -15.41 -7.12 10.28
CA ILE A 231 -14.67 -7.94 9.29
C ILE A 231 -13.19 -7.63 9.35
N VAL A 232 -12.80 -6.36 9.30
CA VAL A 232 -11.39 -5.94 9.39
C VAL A 232 -10.74 -6.45 10.68
N LEU A 233 -11.39 -6.28 11.83
CA LEU A 233 -10.83 -6.71 13.12
C LEU A 233 -10.68 -8.23 13.21
N ARG A 234 -11.61 -8.98 12.63
CA ARG A 234 -11.53 -10.45 12.50
C ARG A 234 -10.38 -10.84 11.58
N SER A 235 -10.25 -10.21 10.41
CA SER A 235 -9.17 -10.46 9.47
C SER A 235 -7.80 -10.23 10.10
N LEU A 236 -7.63 -9.09 10.80
CA LEU A 236 -6.39 -8.78 11.52
C LEU A 236 -6.13 -9.77 12.67
N ALA A 237 -7.16 -10.27 13.36
CA ALA A 237 -6.97 -11.30 14.38
C ALA A 237 -6.43 -12.59 13.75
N THR A 238 -7.04 -13.07 12.67
CA THR A 238 -6.58 -14.27 11.95
C THR A 238 -5.15 -14.10 11.44
N MET A 239 -4.83 -12.95 10.85
CA MET A 239 -3.48 -12.66 10.35
C MET A 239 -2.43 -12.59 11.46
N ALA A 240 -2.80 -12.15 12.67
CA ALA A 240 -1.85 -12.05 13.78
C ALA A 240 -1.32 -13.42 14.22
N ASP A 241 -2.12 -14.48 14.04
CA ASP A 241 -1.74 -15.84 14.42
C ASP A 241 -0.91 -16.56 13.33
N SER A 242 -0.94 -16.06 12.09
CA SER A 242 -0.42 -16.78 10.92
C SER A 242 0.59 -16.01 10.06
N THR A 243 0.85 -14.72 10.34
CA THR A 243 1.76 -13.89 9.54
C THR A 243 2.93 -13.35 10.35
N ILE A 244 4.06 -13.15 9.65
CA ILE A 244 5.28 -12.53 10.17
C ILE A 244 5.22 -11.02 9.86
N SER A 245 4.07 -10.41 10.12
CA SER A 245 3.79 -8.99 9.84
C SER A 245 3.45 -8.24 11.13
N ASN A 246 3.50 -6.91 11.07
CA ASN A 246 3.27 -6.02 12.22
C ASN A 246 1.79 -5.80 12.57
N ILE A 247 1.00 -6.87 12.54
CA ILE A 247 -0.47 -6.82 12.60
C ILE A 247 -0.99 -6.10 13.85
N ALA A 248 -0.33 -6.26 15.00
CA ALA A 248 -0.67 -5.55 16.23
C ALA A 248 -0.60 -4.03 16.07
N ARG A 249 0.43 -3.53 15.38
CA ARG A 249 0.61 -2.10 15.12
C ARG A 249 -0.40 -1.59 14.10
N THR A 250 -0.60 -2.34 13.01
CA THR A 250 -1.59 -2.04 11.97
C THR A 250 -2.99 -1.91 12.57
N ARG A 251 -3.40 -2.87 13.42
CA ARG A 251 -4.66 -2.82 14.16
C ARG A 251 -4.78 -1.59 15.07
N ALA A 252 -3.72 -1.25 15.80
CA ALA A 252 -3.73 -0.09 16.68
C ALA A 252 -3.91 1.23 15.91
N VAL A 253 -3.23 1.38 14.77
CA VAL A 253 -3.37 2.56 13.90
C VAL A 253 -4.77 2.65 13.31
N ILE A 254 -5.30 1.56 12.75
CA ILE A 254 -6.67 1.52 12.20
C ILE A 254 -7.72 1.87 13.28
N THR A 255 -7.62 1.26 14.46
CA THR A 255 -8.57 1.53 15.55
C THR A 255 -8.52 2.99 15.99
N LYS A 256 -7.31 3.55 16.11
CA LYS A 256 -7.12 4.97 16.45
C LYS A 256 -7.69 5.90 15.38
N LEU A 257 -7.54 5.55 14.10
CA LEU A 257 -8.13 6.30 12.99
C LEU A 257 -9.65 6.38 13.14
N TRP A 258 -10.31 5.23 13.29
CA TRP A 258 -11.77 5.16 13.41
C TRP A 258 -12.27 5.96 14.60
N GLN A 259 -11.63 5.82 15.76
CA GLN A 259 -11.98 6.61 16.95
C GLN A 259 -11.82 8.13 16.71
N THR A 260 -10.79 8.54 15.98
CA THR A 260 -10.56 9.94 15.64
C THR A 260 -11.65 10.45 14.69
N ARG A 261 -11.95 9.73 13.60
CA ARG A 261 -13.01 10.09 12.65
C ARG A 261 -14.39 10.14 13.30
N ASP A 262 -14.72 9.14 14.12
CA ASP A 262 -16.00 9.11 14.85
C ASP A 262 -16.12 10.32 15.79
N SER A 263 -15.02 10.71 16.45
CA SER A 263 -14.98 11.91 17.30
C SER A 263 -15.14 13.20 16.51
N ASP A 264 -14.53 13.29 15.33
CA ASP A 264 -14.57 14.48 14.46
C ASP A 264 -15.95 14.63 13.80
N LEU A 265 -16.60 13.52 13.43
CA LEU A 265 -17.97 13.48 12.94
C LEU A 265 -18.95 14.06 13.99
N ILE A 266 -18.81 13.66 15.26
CA ILE A 266 -19.64 14.17 16.36
C ILE A 266 -19.42 15.68 16.58
N LYS A 267 -18.19 16.16 16.40
CA LYS A 267 -17.84 17.58 16.59
C LYS A 267 -18.17 18.45 15.37
N GLY A 268 -18.52 17.85 14.23
CA GLY A 268 -18.66 18.56 12.96
C GLY A 268 -17.35 19.21 12.51
N ALA A 269 -16.20 18.60 12.81
CA ALA A 269 -14.91 19.13 12.43
C ALA A 269 -14.74 19.05 10.91
N THR A 270 -14.41 20.16 10.28
CA THR A 270 -14.03 20.21 8.87
C THR A 270 -12.51 20.22 8.72
N PRO A 271 -11.96 19.62 7.65
CA PRO A 271 -10.53 19.65 7.40
C PRO A 271 -10.01 21.09 7.40
N GLN A 272 -9.02 21.38 8.25
CA GLN A 272 -8.28 22.63 8.16
C GLN A 272 -7.19 22.45 7.11
N ASN A 273 -7.29 23.17 5.99
CA ASN A 273 -6.40 23.21 4.82
C ASN A 273 -6.89 22.39 3.60
N ASP A 274 -6.29 22.66 2.43
CA ASP A 274 -6.44 21.93 1.15
C ASP A 274 -5.88 20.48 1.21
N CYS A 275 -5.96 19.81 2.36
CA CYS A 275 -5.60 18.41 2.54
C CYS A 275 -6.78 17.50 2.20
N ASN A 276 -6.53 16.36 1.57
CA ASN A 276 -7.55 15.32 1.45
C ASN A 276 -7.72 14.56 2.77
N ASP A 277 -8.76 13.75 2.84
CA ASP A 277 -9.07 12.88 3.97
C ASP A 277 -7.88 11.99 4.37
N TRP A 278 -7.19 11.40 3.39
CA TRP A 278 -6.00 10.57 3.61
C TRP A 278 -4.85 11.32 4.31
N GLU A 279 -4.50 12.50 3.82
CA GLU A 279 -3.45 13.36 4.41
C GLU A 279 -3.82 13.87 5.80
N TRP A 280 -5.11 14.12 6.03
CA TRP A 280 -5.60 14.66 7.29
C TRP A 280 -5.70 13.59 8.38
N HIS A 281 -6.29 12.42 8.08
CA HIS A 281 -6.54 11.38 9.08
C HIS A 281 -5.48 10.27 9.09
N VAL A 282 -5.03 9.79 7.92
CA VAL A 282 -4.21 8.57 7.82
C VAL A 282 -2.72 8.87 8.07
N VAL A 283 -2.17 9.88 7.40
CA VAL A 283 -0.73 10.21 7.45
C VAL A 283 -0.22 10.48 8.88
N PRO A 284 -0.90 11.29 9.71
CA PRO A 284 -0.36 11.69 11.02
C PRO A 284 -0.18 10.54 12.01
N ILE A 285 -0.98 9.48 11.87
CA ILE A 285 -0.98 8.33 12.80
C ILE A 285 -0.22 7.12 12.27
N SER A 286 0.15 7.12 10.98
CA SER A 286 0.76 5.97 10.29
C SER A 286 2.29 6.08 10.15
N ASN A 287 2.93 6.98 10.89
CA ASN A 287 4.36 7.22 10.80
C ASN A 287 5.20 5.94 10.97
N ALA A 288 6.06 5.61 10.00
CA ALA A 288 6.95 4.43 10.05
C ALA A 288 6.21 3.08 10.16
N MET A 289 5.03 2.94 9.56
CA MET A 289 4.42 1.64 9.35
C MET A 289 5.10 0.89 8.20
N SER A 290 5.38 -0.39 8.40
CA SER A 290 5.63 -1.34 7.31
C SER A 290 4.30 -2.00 6.96
N LEU A 291 3.96 -2.05 5.67
CA LEU A 291 2.71 -2.64 5.18
C LEU A 291 2.93 -3.70 4.09
N ALA A 292 4.20 -3.94 3.74
CA ALA A 292 4.59 -4.94 2.75
C ALA A 292 4.27 -6.36 3.20
#